data_AF-A0A5N5HQV8-F1
#
_entry.id   AF-A0A5N5HQV8-F1
#
_cell.length_a   1.000
_cell.length_b   1.000
_cell.length_c   1.000
_cell.angle_alpha   90.00
_cell.angle_beta   90.00
_cell.angle_gamma   90.00
#
_symmetry.space_group_name_H-M   'P 1'
#
loop_
_entity.id
_entity.type
_entity.pdbx_description
1 polymer ?
#
loop_
_entity_poly.entity_id
_entity_poly.type
_entity_poly.pdbx_seq_one_letter_code
_entity_poly.pdbx_strand_id
1 'polypeptide(L)'
;MKKKRGSHTSDSNPILDLKSIIHQHSQFFDKLVELIPARFYLPVDDDDKPWFQGLSKTAKASAKKESKENIKKARRERLDPEKSSKTTLDLLKQSLEKKSNDESDSDEIEIKPVVPGLEDDECSVEDDERSVTYEELQQRLRRKLDEFRAGRHSEGSERARKRIERKERYEKKGTDQKKRKREAVSDGKKSASDDSVAKVEKDVAEAAKELTFGYVKLGDEDELGKTNKKKKLSKLRELERAKQLQEAKKDPEKGEIISKKHSWKAATSRAAGIKVHDDPKLLKQSIQKEKKRHQKNAEKWKGRVETTEKMKADKQKKRSDNISQKKQEKINRKIAKREKKLMRPGFEGRKEGFITEG
;
A
#
# COMPACT_ATOMS: atom_id res chain seq x y z
N MET A 1 -1.03 13.58 -86.81
CA MET A 1 -0.72 14.79 -86.01
C MET A 1 -1.98 15.64 -85.89
N LYS A 2 -2.50 15.84 -84.68
CA LYS A 2 -3.23 17.05 -84.23
C LYS A 2 -3.52 16.90 -82.73
N LYS A 3 -2.79 17.67 -81.92
CA LYS A 3 -2.97 17.79 -80.47
C LYS A 3 -4.30 18.49 -80.21
N LYS A 4 -5.19 17.90 -79.41
CA LYS A 4 -6.32 18.60 -78.80
C LYS A 4 -6.05 18.69 -77.31
N ARG A 5 -5.58 19.86 -76.86
CA ARG A 5 -5.50 20.20 -75.42
C ARG A 5 -6.92 20.48 -74.96
N GLY A 6 -7.50 19.57 -74.18
CA GLY A 6 -8.71 19.84 -73.42
C GLY A 6 -8.31 20.59 -72.15
N SER A 7 -8.60 21.88 -72.11
CA SER A 7 -8.59 22.69 -70.89
C SER A 7 -9.77 22.26 -70.02
N HIS A 8 -9.50 21.52 -68.95
CA HIS A 8 -10.44 21.45 -67.84
C HIS A 8 -10.10 22.59 -66.87
N THR A 9 -10.69 23.75 -67.14
CA THR A 9 -10.95 24.75 -66.10
C THR A 9 -11.98 24.13 -65.18
N SER A 10 -11.52 23.55 -64.07
CA SER A 10 -12.41 23.35 -62.94
C SER A 10 -12.72 24.74 -62.40
N ASP A 11 -13.89 25.27 -62.73
CA ASP A 11 -14.55 26.33 -61.97
C ASP A 11 -14.87 25.76 -60.58
N SER A 12 -13.83 25.55 -59.78
CA SER A 12 -13.95 25.31 -58.36
C SER A 12 -14.23 26.67 -57.75
N ASN A 13 -15.49 26.95 -57.44
CA ASN A 13 -15.86 28.11 -56.64
C ASN A 13 -14.91 28.15 -55.42
N PRO A 14 -14.01 29.15 -55.31
CA PRO A 14 -12.97 29.15 -54.27
C PRO A 14 -13.58 29.19 -52.86
N ILE A 15 -14.83 29.66 -52.78
CA ILE A 15 -15.66 29.67 -51.56
C ILE A 15 -16.08 28.26 -51.12
N LEU A 16 -16.36 27.34 -52.06
CA LEU A 16 -16.70 25.95 -51.73
C LEU A 16 -15.47 25.18 -51.24
N ASP A 17 -14.30 25.44 -51.85
CA ASP A 17 -13.03 24.84 -51.45
C ASP A 17 -12.61 25.30 -50.05
N LEU A 18 -12.74 26.60 -49.76
CA LEU A 18 -12.47 27.14 -48.42
C LEU A 18 -13.40 26.54 -47.35
N LYS A 19 -14.69 26.37 -47.65
CA LYS A 19 -15.63 25.72 -46.73
C LYS A 19 -15.25 24.26 -46.46
N SER A 20 -14.81 23.52 -47.47
CA SER A 20 -14.31 22.15 -47.26
C SER A 20 -13.03 22.12 -46.44
N ILE A 21 -12.10 23.04 -46.68
CA ILE A 21 -10.85 23.15 -45.91
C ILE A 21 -11.15 23.46 -44.44
N ILE A 22 -12.04 24.43 -44.16
CA ILE A 22 -12.47 24.77 -42.79
C ILE A 22 -13.12 23.55 -42.12
N HIS A 23 -13.97 22.81 -42.83
CA HIS A 23 -14.61 21.60 -42.29
C HIS A 23 -13.59 20.47 -42.01
N GLN A 24 -12.58 20.31 -42.86
CA GLN A 24 -11.50 19.35 -42.61
C GLN A 24 -10.68 19.73 -41.38
N HIS A 25 -10.37 21.02 -41.22
CA HIS A 25 -9.68 21.52 -40.04
C HIS A 25 -10.53 21.35 -38.77
N SER A 26 -11.84 21.62 -38.81
CA SER A 26 -12.71 21.42 -37.64
C SER A 26 -12.71 19.95 -37.21
N GLN A 27 -12.87 19.02 -38.16
CA GLN A 27 -12.78 17.58 -37.87
C GLN A 27 -11.41 17.16 -37.33
N PHE A 28 -10.32 17.78 -37.82
CA PHE A 28 -8.98 17.51 -37.32
C PHE A 28 -8.80 17.95 -35.87
N PHE A 29 -9.27 19.16 -35.52
CA PHE A 29 -9.23 19.65 -34.15
C PHE A 29 -10.12 18.83 -33.22
N ASP A 30 -11.31 18.42 -33.68
CA ASP A 30 -12.19 17.54 -32.91
C ASP A 30 -11.47 16.22 -32.53
N LYS A 31 -10.78 15.60 -33.50
CA LYS A 31 -9.98 14.39 -33.25
C LYS A 31 -8.83 14.64 -32.27
N LEU A 32 -8.19 15.81 -32.31
CA LEU A 32 -7.14 16.15 -31.36
C LEU A 32 -7.68 16.25 -29.92
N VAL A 33 -8.86 16.86 -29.75
CA VAL A 33 -9.52 16.95 -28.45
C VAL A 33 -9.96 15.58 -27.95
N GLU A 34 -10.33 14.66 -28.84
CA GLU A 34 -10.65 13.27 -28.51
C GLU A 34 -9.46 12.48 -27.95
N LEU A 35 -8.24 12.79 -28.39
CA LEU A 35 -7.02 12.12 -27.89
C LEU A 35 -6.67 12.52 -26.46
N ILE A 36 -7.17 13.66 -25.99
CA ILE A 36 -6.89 14.18 -24.65
C ILE A 36 -7.99 13.71 -23.70
N PRO A 37 -7.67 12.99 -22.61
CA PRO A 37 -8.69 12.48 -21.69
C PRO A 37 -9.61 13.59 -21.16
N ALA A 38 -10.92 13.31 -21.17
CA ALA A 38 -11.96 14.24 -20.72
C ALA A 38 -11.73 14.83 -19.32
N ARG A 39 -10.98 14.11 -18.47
CA ARG A 39 -10.64 14.50 -17.10
C ARG A 39 -9.80 15.79 -16.97
N PHE A 40 -9.25 16.29 -18.07
CA PHE A 40 -8.53 17.57 -18.10
C PHE A 40 -9.40 18.76 -18.53
N TYR A 41 -10.56 18.49 -19.14
CA TYR A 41 -11.49 19.52 -19.61
C TYR A 41 -12.73 19.63 -18.73
N LEU A 42 -13.21 18.52 -18.18
CA LEU A 42 -14.30 18.52 -17.21
C LEU A 42 -13.73 18.60 -15.79
N PRO A 43 -14.19 19.54 -14.95
CA PRO A 43 -13.98 19.51 -13.51
C PRO A 43 -14.37 18.13 -12.97
N VAL A 44 -13.52 17.57 -12.12
CA VAL A 44 -13.90 16.37 -11.38
C VAL A 44 -14.76 16.85 -10.22
N ASP A 45 -16.07 16.70 -10.34
CA ASP A 45 -16.99 17.05 -9.26
C ASP A 45 -16.56 16.29 -8.00
N ASP A 46 -16.35 17.03 -6.89
CA ASP A 46 -15.90 16.45 -5.62
C ASP A 46 -16.92 15.43 -5.05
N ASP A 47 -18.15 15.46 -5.55
CA ASP A 47 -19.23 14.52 -5.26
C ASP A 47 -18.94 13.08 -5.72
N ASP A 48 -18.06 12.89 -6.71
CA ASP A 48 -17.65 11.56 -7.17
C ASP A 48 -16.74 10.84 -6.15
N LYS A 49 -16.19 11.57 -5.18
CA LYS A 49 -15.36 11.04 -4.08
C LYS A 49 -15.99 11.41 -2.74
N PRO A 50 -17.13 10.79 -2.38
CA PRO A 50 -17.79 11.06 -1.12
C PRO A 50 -16.81 10.84 0.04
N TRP A 51 -16.47 11.93 0.72
CA TRP A 51 -15.57 11.90 1.86
C TRP A 51 -16.28 11.25 3.04
N PHE A 52 -15.98 9.98 3.29
CA PHE A 52 -16.70 9.21 4.31
C PHE A 52 -16.33 9.57 5.76
N GLN A 53 -15.43 10.51 6.03
CA GLN A 53 -15.13 10.90 7.42
C GLN A 53 -16.22 11.83 7.95
N GLY A 54 -16.53 11.75 9.24
CA GLY A 54 -17.62 12.54 9.85
C GLY A 54 -19.03 11.91 9.80
N LEU A 55 -19.34 11.07 8.80
CA LEU A 55 -20.69 10.48 8.68
C LEU A 55 -21.02 9.44 9.79
N SER A 56 -22.31 9.31 10.14
CA SER A 56 -22.81 8.29 11.07
C SER A 56 -22.58 6.87 10.54
N LYS A 57 -22.64 5.84 11.40
CA LYS A 57 -22.38 4.44 10.98
C LYS A 57 -23.38 3.95 9.92
N THR A 58 -24.64 4.37 10.02
CA THR A 58 -25.71 4.04 9.07
C THR A 58 -25.53 4.78 7.75
N ALA A 59 -25.23 6.08 7.79
CA ALA A 59 -24.96 6.88 6.60
C ALA A 59 -23.69 6.42 5.86
N LYS A 60 -22.65 5.98 6.60
CA LYS A 60 -21.46 5.34 6.00
C LYS A 60 -21.78 4.04 5.30
N ALA A 61 -22.78 3.29 5.77
CA ALA A 61 -23.16 2.01 5.17
C ALA A 61 -23.97 2.23 3.88
N SER A 62 -24.90 3.20 3.87
CA SER A 62 -25.65 3.57 2.67
C SER A 62 -24.73 4.14 1.60
N ALA A 63 -23.88 5.12 1.93
CA ALA A 63 -22.96 5.74 0.97
C ALA A 63 -21.95 4.72 0.37
N LYS A 64 -21.53 3.72 1.16
CA LYS A 64 -20.70 2.60 0.64
C LYS A 64 -21.47 1.62 -0.23
N LYS A 65 -22.77 1.46 0.00
CA LYS A 65 -23.65 0.62 -0.84
C LYS A 65 -23.87 1.31 -2.19
N GLU A 66 -24.18 2.60 -2.16
CA GLU A 66 -24.31 3.45 -3.35
C GLU A 66 -23.03 3.47 -4.18
N SER A 67 -21.86 3.69 -3.56
CA SER A 67 -20.57 3.62 -4.25
C SER A 67 -20.35 2.27 -4.95
N LYS A 68 -20.72 1.15 -4.30
CA LYS A 68 -20.62 -0.19 -4.91
C LYS A 68 -21.61 -0.38 -6.06
N GLU A 69 -22.81 0.17 -5.95
CA GLU A 69 -23.83 0.12 -7.01
C GLU A 69 -23.41 0.98 -8.20
N ASN A 70 -22.87 2.18 -7.96
CA ASN A 70 -22.32 3.06 -8.99
C ASN A 70 -21.15 2.39 -9.73
N ILE A 71 -20.22 1.74 -9.01
CA ILE A 71 -19.12 0.99 -9.66
C ILE A 71 -19.67 -0.16 -10.53
N LYS A 72 -20.72 -0.86 -10.09
CA LYS A 72 -21.35 -1.93 -10.89
C LYS A 72 -22.07 -1.37 -12.12
N LYS A 73 -22.78 -0.24 -11.95
CA LYS A 73 -23.46 0.46 -13.04
C LYS A 73 -22.45 0.95 -14.08
N ALA A 74 -21.38 1.63 -13.66
CA ALA A 74 -20.30 2.06 -14.54
C ALA A 74 -19.64 0.89 -15.29
N ARG A 75 -19.46 -0.27 -14.64
CA ARG A 75 -18.98 -1.49 -15.32
C ARG A 75 -19.94 -2.01 -16.37
N ARG A 76 -21.25 -1.90 -16.13
CA ARG A 76 -22.29 -2.32 -17.07
C ARG A 76 -22.36 -1.36 -18.25
N GLU A 77 -22.35 -0.06 -17.99
CA GLU A 77 -22.34 1.00 -19.01
C GLU A 77 -21.08 0.96 -19.88
N ARG A 78 -19.93 0.57 -19.32
CA ARG A 78 -18.71 0.32 -20.11
C ARG A 78 -18.86 -0.86 -21.08
N LEU A 79 -19.77 -1.79 -20.81
CA LEU A 79 -20.04 -2.95 -21.66
C LEU A 79 -21.22 -2.72 -22.62
N ASP A 80 -21.93 -1.60 -22.51
CA ASP A 80 -23.04 -1.25 -23.38
C ASP A 80 -22.50 -0.46 -24.60
N PRO A 81 -22.70 -0.93 -25.85
CA PRO A 81 -22.11 -0.31 -27.05
C PRO A 81 -22.62 1.11 -27.32
N GLU A 82 -23.87 1.43 -26.94
CA GLU A 82 -24.45 2.77 -27.12
C GLU A 82 -23.93 3.80 -26.10
N LYS A 83 -23.46 3.35 -24.93
CA LYS A 83 -22.97 4.25 -23.86
C LYS A 83 -21.44 4.30 -23.78
N SER A 84 -20.75 3.27 -24.27
CA SER A 84 -19.29 3.20 -24.31
C SER A 84 -18.67 3.98 -25.47
N SER A 85 -19.47 4.44 -26.42
CA SER A 85 -19.05 5.28 -27.55
C SER A 85 -18.94 6.78 -27.23
N LYS A 86 -19.22 7.20 -25.99
CA LYS A 86 -19.15 8.61 -25.61
C LYS A 86 -17.72 9.15 -25.72
N THR A 87 -17.52 10.12 -26.61
CA THR A 87 -16.24 10.78 -26.82
C THR A 87 -16.04 11.91 -25.81
N THR A 88 -14.82 12.44 -25.71
CA THR A 88 -14.51 13.56 -24.80
C THR A 88 -15.32 14.82 -25.14
N LEU A 89 -15.57 15.03 -26.44
CA LEU A 89 -16.43 16.08 -26.96
C LEU A 89 -17.90 15.87 -26.61
N ASP A 90 -18.39 14.64 -26.66
CA ASP A 90 -19.76 14.31 -26.25
C ASP A 90 -19.99 14.62 -24.76
N LEU A 91 -19.00 14.30 -23.91
CA LEU A 91 -19.03 14.65 -22.48
C LEU A 91 -18.99 16.17 -22.27
N LEU A 92 -18.19 16.90 -23.06
CA LEU A 92 -18.12 18.36 -22.98
C LEU A 92 -19.46 19.00 -23.39
N LYS A 93 -20.06 18.54 -24.50
CA LYS A 93 -21.38 18.98 -24.96
C LYS A 93 -22.45 18.69 -23.93
N GLN A 94 -22.47 17.48 -23.37
CA GLN A 94 -23.40 17.12 -22.29
C GLN A 94 -23.23 18.00 -21.06
N SER A 95 -22.00 18.39 -20.70
CA SER A 95 -21.75 19.31 -19.58
C SER A 95 -22.25 20.73 -19.88
N LEU A 96 -22.05 21.21 -21.11
CA LEU A 96 -22.56 22.52 -21.54
C LEU A 96 -24.09 22.55 -21.60
N GLU A 97 -24.73 21.49 -22.12
CA GLU A 97 -26.19 21.36 -22.13
C GLU A 97 -26.76 21.33 -20.71
N LYS A 98 -26.15 20.57 -19.79
CA LYS A 98 -26.54 20.56 -18.38
C LYS A 98 -26.41 21.95 -17.75
N LYS A 99 -25.29 22.65 -17.98
CA LYS A 99 -25.12 24.02 -17.51
C LYS A 99 -26.18 24.95 -18.09
N SER A 100 -26.45 24.89 -19.40
CA SER A 100 -27.49 25.72 -20.02
C SER A 100 -28.91 25.43 -19.50
N ASN A 101 -29.16 24.21 -19.01
CA ASN A 101 -30.44 23.81 -18.44
C ASN A 101 -30.58 24.20 -16.96
N ASP A 102 -29.48 24.27 -16.21
CA ASP A 102 -29.42 24.84 -14.85
C ASP A 102 -29.46 26.38 -14.86
N GLU A 103 -28.93 27.03 -15.91
CA GLU A 103 -28.95 28.49 -16.13
C GLU A 103 -30.33 29.05 -16.53
N SER A 104 -31.37 28.22 -16.62
CA SER A 104 -32.75 28.68 -16.86
C SER A 104 -33.53 28.98 -15.57
N ASP A 105 -32.93 28.83 -14.38
CA ASP A 105 -33.59 29.00 -13.08
C ASP A 105 -32.88 29.98 -12.12
N SER A 106 -31.95 30.82 -12.58
CA SER A 106 -31.46 31.97 -11.79
C SER A 106 -30.84 33.05 -12.67
N ASP A 107 -31.29 34.28 -12.43
CA ASP A 107 -30.98 35.49 -13.19
C ASP A 107 -29.48 35.84 -13.28
N GLU A 108 -29.08 36.23 -14.49
CA GLU A 108 -28.17 37.33 -14.86
C GLU A 108 -26.87 37.50 -14.06
N ILE A 109 -25.74 36.96 -14.55
CA ILE A 109 -24.39 37.44 -14.19
C ILE A 109 -23.47 37.54 -15.42
N GLU A 110 -22.97 38.74 -15.66
CA GLU A 110 -22.02 39.14 -16.70
C GLU A 110 -20.72 38.32 -16.68
N ILE A 111 -20.33 37.75 -17.82
CA ILE A 111 -19.07 37.04 -18.01
C ILE A 111 -17.94 38.04 -18.27
N LYS A 112 -17.11 38.32 -17.26
CA LYS A 112 -15.78 38.94 -17.44
C LYS A 112 -14.72 37.86 -17.66
N PRO A 113 -13.90 37.93 -18.74
CA PRO A 113 -12.78 37.02 -18.92
C PRO A 113 -11.62 37.41 -18.00
N VAL A 114 -11.42 36.64 -16.93
CA VAL A 114 -10.31 36.84 -15.99
C VAL A 114 -9.06 36.13 -16.51
N VAL A 115 -8.09 36.94 -16.92
CA VAL A 115 -6.68 36.59 -17.09
C VAL A 115 -6.07 36.49 -15.67
N PRO A 116 -5.41 35.39 -15.27
CA PRO A 116 -4.82 35.32 -13.93
C PRO A 116 -3.44 35.98 -13.94
N GLY A 117 -3.34 37.16 -13.32
CA GLY A 117 -2.07 37.83 -13.06
C GLY A 117 -2.23 39.06 -12.16
N LEU A 118 -1.64 38.96 -10.96
CA LEU A 118 -1.09 40.01 -10.09
C LEU A 118 -2.01 40.73 -9.06
N GLU A 119 -1.53 40.63 -7.79
CA GLU A 119 -1.70 41.52 -6.61
C GLU A 119 -3.04 41.44 -5.83
N ASP A 120 -3.15 41.39 -4.50
CA ASP A 120 -2.34 41.06 -3.32
C ASP A 120 -3.36 40.97 -2.15
N ASP A 121 -3.35 39.93 -1.32
CA ASP A 121 -3.70 40.06 0.11
C ASP A 121 -3.20 38.85 0.95
N GLU A 122 -2.62 39.17 2.11
CA GLU A 122 -1.75 38.32 2.91
C GLU A 122 -2.47 37.18 3.66
N CYS A 123 -1.92 35.96 3.58
CA CYS A 123 -1.91 35.05 4.73
C CYS A 123 -0.70 34.10 4.66
N SER A 124 0.22 34.28 5.61
CA SER A 124 1.48 33.56 5.73
C SER A 124 1.31 32.03 5.88
N VAL A 125 1.77 31.27 4.88
CA VAL A 125 2.34 29.92 5.07
C VAL A 125 3.49 29.78 4.08
N GLU A 126 4.71 30.04 4.55
CA GLU A 126 5.91 29.64 3.83
C GLU A 126 6.04 28.12 3.88
N ASP A 127 6.00 27.46 2.71
CA ASP A 127 6.72 26.21 2.46
C ASP A 127 6.85 25.94 0.93
N ASP A 128 8.05 26.27 0.42
CA ASP A 128 8.77 25.63 -0.68
C ASP A 128 8.18 25.61 -2.11
N GLU A 129 8.13 26.79 -2.75
CA GLU A 129 8.33 26.90 -4.21
C GLU A 129 9.82 27.04 -4.54
N ARG A 130 10.60 25.99 -4.25
CA ARG A 130 11.93 25.85 -4.87
C ARG A 130 11.75 25.21 -6.24
N SER A 131 12.25 25.89 -7.28
CA SER A 131 12.25 25.40 -8.66
C SER A 131 12.87 24.00 -8.73
N VAL A 132 12.02 23.00 -8.85
CA VAL A 132 12.41 21.59 -8.88
C VAL A 132 13.20 21.36 -10.16
N THR A 133 14.50 21.07 -10.02
CA THR A 133 15.36 20.70 -11.14
C THR A 133 14.83 19.42 -11.79
N TYR A 134 15.01 19.29 -13.11
CA TYR A 134 14.51 18.15 -13.90
C TYR A 134 14.94 16.78 -13.32
N GLU A 135 16.14 16.72 -12.74
CA GLU A 135 16.68 15.52 -12.09
C GLU A 135 15.92 15.14 -10.81
N GLU A 136 15.49 16.13 -10.03
CA GLU A 136 14.74 15.93 -8.80
C GLU A 136 13.33 15.41 -9.12
N LEU A 137 12.72 15.88 -10.22
CA LEU A 137 11.47 15.34 -10.74
C LEU A 137 11.62 13.87 -11.18
N GLN A 138 12.70 13.53 -11.88
CA GLN A 138 13.00 12.14 -12.27
C GLN A 138 13.22 11.23 -11.06
N GLN A 139 13.90 11.71 -10.02
CA GLN A 139 14.11 10.98 -8.78
C GLN A 139 12.79 10.78 -8.00
N ARG A 140 11.92 11.80 -7.98
CA ARG A 140 10.58 11.72 -7.38
C ARG A 140 9.70 10.70 -8.12
N LEU A 141 9.78 10.67 -9.45
CA LEU A 141 9.10 9.69 -10.29
C LEU A 141 9.64 8.27 -10.04
N ARG A 142 10.97 8.08 -9.95
CA ARG A 142 11.58 6.79 -9.61
C ARG A 142 11.13 6.30 -8.24
N ARG A 143 11.14 7.15 -7.21
CA ARG A 143 10.63 6.81 -5.87
C ARG A 143 9.17 6.39 -5.91
N LYS A 144 8.32 7.11 -6.66
CA LYS A 144 6.90 6.80 -6.82
C LYS A 144 6.68 5.48 -7.56
N LEU A 145 7.47 5.18 -8.59
CA LEU A 145 7.44 3.90 -9.29
C LEU A 145 7.90 2.74 -8.41
N ASP A 146 8.93 2.93 -7.58
CA ASP A 146 9.41 1.92 -6.64
C ASP A 146 8.40 1.65 -5.53
N GLU A 147 7.66 2.66 -5.07
CA GLU A 147 6.54 2.49 -4.13
C GLU A 147 5.40 1.66 -4.74
N PHE A 148 5.03 1.93 -6.00
CA PHE A 148 4.04 1.15 -6.74
C PHE A 148 4.51 -0.27 -7.09
N ARG A 149 5.83 -0.49 -7.24
CA ARG A 149 6.42 -1.83 -7.42
C ARG A 149 6.46 -2.58 -6.09
N ALA A 150 6.85 -1.92 -5.01
CA ALA A 150 6.83 -2.48 -3.65
C ALA A 150 5.42 -2.91 -3.24
N GLY A 151 4.39 -2.14 -3.58
CA GLY A 151 2.98 -2.48 -3.33
C GLY A 151 2.47 -3.70 -4.10
N ARG A 152 3.09 -4.06 -5.23
CA ARG A 152 2.74 -5.24 -6.05
C ARG A 152 3.56 -6.50 -5.75
N HIS A 153 4.62 -6.41 -4.96
CA HIS A 153 5.52 -7.53 -4.64
C HIS A 153 5.25 -8.21 -3.28
N SER A 154 4.01 -8.23 -2.79
CA SER A 154 3.74 -8.69 -1.41
C SER A 154 3.23 -10.14 -1.23
N GLU A 155 2.95 -10.92 -2.28
CA GLU A 155 2.50 -12.31 -2.04
C GLU A 155 3.11 -13.40 -2.95
N GLY A 156 3.40 -13.11 -4.21
CA GLY A 156 4.07 -14.07 -5.12
C GLY A 156 5.61 -14.08 -5.00
N SER A 157 6.22 -12.90 -4.92
CA SER A 157 7.68 -12.72 -4.91
C SER A 157 8.32 -13.18 -3.58
N GLU A 158 7.64 -12.95 -2.45
CA GLU A 158 8.13 -13.41 -1.15
C GLU A 158 8.12 -14.94 -1.02
N ARG A 159 7.08 -15.61 -1.55
CA ARG A 159 7.02 -17.08 -1.62
C ARG A 159 8.09 -17.66 -2.55
N ALA A 160 8.37 -16.99 -3.67
CA ALA A 160 9.46 -17.37 -4.58
C ALA A 160 10.84 -17.19 -3.94
N ARG A 161 11.09 -16.05 -3.29
CA ARG A 161 12.33 -15.77 -2.53
C ARG A 161 12.55 -16.77 -1.40
N LYS A 162 11.50 -17.12 -0.65
CA LYS A 162 11.56 -18.11 0.43
C LYS A 162 11.80 -19.55 -0.06
N ARG A 163 11.37 -19.90 -1.29
CA ARG A 163 11.72 -21.17 -1.94
C ARG A 163 13.18 -21.21 -2.37
N ILE A 164 13.70 -20.11 -2.92
CA ILE A 164 15.11 -19.98 -3.34
C ILE A 164 16.02 -20.04 -2.12
N GLU A 165 15.73 -19.27 -1.06
CA GLU A 165 16.50 -19.27 0.19
C GLU A 165 16.51 -20.64 0.88
N ARG A 166 15.39 -21.38 0.82
CA ARG A 166 15.33 -22.76 1.33
C ARG A 166 16.24 -23.69 0.52
N LYS A 167 16.26 -23.57 -0.81
CA LYS A 167 17.11 -24.39 -1.69
C LYS A 167 18.60 -24.13 -1.45
N GLU A 168 19.00 -22.87 -1.35
CA GLU A 168 20.38 -22.48 -1.03
C GLU A 168 20.82 -23.00 0.36
N ARG A 169 19.93 -22.98 1.36
CA ARG A 169 20.24 -23.50 2.70
C ARG A 169 20.47 -25.02 2.71
N TYR A 170 19.79 -25.77 1.84
CA TYR A 170 20.01 -27.22 1.68
C TYR A 170 21.33 -27.51 0.94
N GLU A 171 21.66 -26.75 -0.10
CA GLU A 171 22.92 -26.90 -0.84
C GLU A 171 24.13 -26.54 0.04
N LYS A 172 24.06 -25.47 0.84
CA LYS A 172 25.13 -25.04 1.75
C LYS A 172 25.37 -26.02 2.91
N LYS A 173 24.34 -26.74 3.36
CA LYS A 173 24.47 -27.81 4.36
C LYS A 173 25.05 -29.11 3.78
N GLY A 174 24.84 -29.38 2.50
CA GLY A 174 25.43 -30.54 1.81
C GLY A 174 26.94 -30.44 1.62
N THR A 175 27.48 -29.21 1.50
CA THR A 175 28.91 -28.97 1.28
C THR A 175 29.76 -29.00 2.55
N ASP A 176 29.21 -28.64 3.72
CA ASP A 176 29.96 -28.64 5.00
C ASP A 176 30.16 -30.05 5.60
N GLN A 177 29.31 -31.01 5.24
CA GLN A 177 29.42 -32.40 5.71
C GLN A 177 30.54 -33.18 4.98
N LYS A 178 30.99 -32.72 3.81
CA LYS A 178 32.02 -33.42 3.00
C LYS A 178 33.45 -32.95 3.26
N LYS A 179 33.67 -31.91 4.08
CA LYS A 179 35.00 -31.34 4.37
C LYS A 179 35.52 -31.57 5.80
N ARG A 180 34.81 -32.33 6.65
CA ARG A 180 35.26 -32.66 8.02
C ARG A 180 35.89 -34.04 8.19
N LYS A 181 36.61 -34.51 7.16
CA LYS A 181 37.44 -35.71 7.28
C LYS A 181 38.69 -35.62 6.40
N ARG A 182 39.55 -34.63 6.67
CA ARG A 182 40.98 -34.73 6.35
C ARG A 182 41.80 -33.76 7.20
N GLU A 183 42.64 -34.37 8.03
CA GLU A 183 43.93 -33.88 8.54
C GLU A 183 43.95 -32.86 9.68
N ALA A 184 44.16 -33.43 10.88
CA ALA A 184 44.93 -32.84 11.96
C ALA A 184 46.42 -33.27 11.80
N VAL A 185 47.30 -32.49 12.44
CA VAL A 185 48.77 -32.66 12.64
C VAL A 185 49.66 -31.88 11.66
N SER A 186 50.19 -30.72 12.09
CA SER A 186 51.60 -30.60 12.50
C SER A 186 51.91 -29.23 13.14
N ASP A 187 52.77 -29.30 14.14
CA ASP A 187 53.24 -28.28 15.07
C ASP A 187 54.35 -27.37 14.48
N GLY A 188 54.68 -26.27 15.16
CA GLY A 188 56.06 -25.76 15.21
C GLY A 188 56.48 -24.49 14.45
N LYS A 189 56.59 -23.39 15.23
CA LYS A 189 57.81 -22.55 15.42
C LYS A 189 58.06 -21.28 14.56
N LYS A 190 58.41 -20.23 15.32
CA LYS A 190 58.80 -18.85 14.96
C LYS A 190 60.13 -18.76 14.19
N SER A 191 60.29 -17.71 13.38
CA SER A 191 61.47 -16.82 13.42
C SER A 191 61.18 -15.48 12.72
N ALA A 192 61.87 -14.43 13.17
CA ALA A 192 61.71 -13.03 12.80
C ALA A 192 62.92 -12.55 11.98
N SER A 193 62.68 -11.60 11.07
CA SER A 193 63.56 -10.65 10.34
C SER A 193 62.83 -10.41 9.01
N ASP A 194 62.40 -9.20 8.65
CA ASP A 194 63.19 -8.00 8.42
C ASP A 194 62.22 -6.80 8.42
N ASP A 195 62.35 -5.92 9.42
CA ASP A 195 61.52 -4.75 9.70
C ASP A 195 62.36 -3.51 9.37
N SER A 196 62.07 -2.81 8.28
CA SER A 196 62.32 -1.36 8.14
C SER A 196 61.98 -0.78 6.76
N VAL A 197 62.04 -1.56 5.68
CA VAL A 197 61.82 -1.00 4.32
C VAL A 197 60.35 -1.09 3.85
N ALA A 198 59.60 -2.09 4.31
CA ALA A 198 58.19 -2.30 3.93
C ALA A 198 57.16 -1.43 4.69
N LYS A 199 57.61 -0.65 5.69
CA LYS A 199 56.75 0.20 6.53
C LYS A 199 56.54 1.58 5.89
N VAL A 200 57.61 2.18 5.39
CA VAL A 200 57.59 3.51 4.77
C VAL A 200 56.75 3.54 3.48
N GLU A 201 56.81 2.49 2.66
CA GLU A 201 55.97 2.41 1.45
C GLU A 201 54.49 2.18 1.75
N LYS A 202 54.16 1.50 2.86
CA LYS A 202 52.77 1.35 3.31
C LYS A 202 52.21 2.62 3.90
N ASP A 203 53.01 3.34 4.69
CA ASP A 203 52.58 4.60 5.32
C ASP A 203 52.39 5.72 4.29
N VAL A 204 53.23 5.79 3.25
CA VAL A 204 53.06 6.74 2.12
C VAL A 204 51.85 6.37 1.27
N ALA A 205 51.61 5.07 1.02
CA ALA A 205 50.44 4.60 0.29
C ALA A 205 49.12 4.70 1.08
N GLU A 206 49.19 4.80 2.41
CA GLU A 206 48.04 5.02 3.29
C GLU A 206 47.72 6.51 3.43
N ALA A 207 48.75 7.37 3.57
CA ALA A 207 48.61 8.83 3.56
C ALA A 207 48.07 9.37 2.22
N ALA A 208 48.48 8.79 1.09
CA ALA A 208 47.98 9.16 -0.24
C ALA A 208 46.50 8.75 -0.47
N LYS A 209 45.98 7.78 0.31
CA LYS A 209 44.56 7.39 0.27
C LYS A 209 43.71 8.23 1.22
N GLU A 210 44.31 8.85 2.24
CA GLU A 210 43.64 9.72 3.19
C GLU A 210 43.45 11.15 2.68
N LEU A 211 44.35 11.61 1.80
CA LEU A 211 44.23 12.91 1.12
C LEU A 211 43.41 12.78 -0.17
N THR A 212 42.12 12.50 -0.04
CA THR A 212 41.16 12.71 -1.13
C THR A 212 40.65 14.14 -1.08
N PHE A 213 40.75 14.86 -2.20
CA PHE A 213 40.31 16.25 -2.33
C PHE A 213 38.83 16.37 -1.93
N GLY A 214 38.58 16.90 -0.73
CA GLY A 214 37.24 17.12 -0.18
C GLY A 214 37.02 16.65 1.27
N TYR A 215 37.94 15.87 1.88
CA TYR A 215 37.76 15.45 3.28
C TYR A 215 39.08 15.32 4.04
N VAL A 216 39.31 16.26 4.96
CA VAL A 216 40.42 16.22 5.93
C VAL A 216 39.86 15.65 7.24
N LYS A 217 40.26 14.43 7.60
CA LYS A 217 40.03 13.90 8.95
C LYS A 217 41.10 14.45 9.89
N LEU A 218 40.71 15.37 10.75
CA LEU A 218 41.49 15.67 11.96
C LEU A 218 41.19 14.58 13.00
N GLY A 219 42.26 14.00 13.55
CA GLY A 219 42.22 12.86 14.45
C GLY A 219 41.51 13.10 15.79
N ASP A 220 41.21 11.98 16.43
CA ASP A 220 40.68 11.75 17.78
C ASP A 220 39.19 11.99 18.05
N GLU A 221 38.32 11.18 17.42
CA GLU A 221 37.11 10.66 18.09
C GLU A 221 36.64 9.33 17.45
N ASP A 222 37.31 8.23 17.81
CA ASP A 222 36.96 6.86 17.41
C ASP A 222 35.67 6.32 18.07
N GLU A 223 34.52 6.99 17.87
CA GLU A 223 33.19 6.42 18.19
C GLU A 223 32.22 6.32 17.00
N LEU A 224 32.60 6.81 15.81
CA LEU A 224 31.73 6.75 14.62
C LEU A 224 32.27 5.94 13.43
N GLY A 225 33.27 5.09 13.65
CA GLY A 225 33.72 4.12 12.65
C GLY A 225 32.93 2.80 12.70
N LYS A 226 32.42 2.36 11.53
CA LYS A 226 31.93 1.01 11.16
C LYS A 226 30.41 0.76 11.18
N THR A 227 29.80 1.01 10.03
CA THR A 227 28.96 0.07 9.25
C THR A 227 28.50 -1.20 9.95
N ASN A 228 27.43 -1.10 10.71
CA ASN A 228 26.38 -2.10 10.86
C ASN A 228 25.16 -1.32 11.32
N LYS A 229 23.97 -1.58 10.77
CA LYS A 229 22.72 -0.98 11.25
C LYS A 229 22.65 -1.19 12.77
N LYS A 230 23.10 -0.21 13.57
CA LYS A 230 23.16 -0.33 15.03
C LYS A 230 21.73 -0.66 15.44
N LYS A 231 21.49 -1.88 15.89
CA LYS A 231 20.17 -2.32 16.34
C LYS A 231 19.74 -1.29 17.38
N LYS A 232 18.62 -0.61 17.13
CA LYS A 232 18.05 0.31 18.11
C LYS A 232 17.97 -0.44 19.43
N LEU A 233 18.53 0.14 20.49
CA LEU A 233 18.51 -0.47 21.80
C LEU A 233 17.04 -0.71 22.18
N SER A 234 16.78 -1.75 22.97
CA SER A 234 15.42 -1.98 23.44
C SER A 234 14.98 -0.76 24.25
N LYS A 235 13.73 -0.32 24.09
CA LYS A 235 13.16 0.82 24.84
C LYS A 235 13.28 0.65 26.36
N LEU A 236 13.34 -0.61 26.83
CA LEU A 236 13.59 -0.95 28.23
C LEU A 236 15.01 -0.56 28.68
N ARG A 237 16.01 -0.87 27.86
CA ARG A 237 17.41 -0.51 28.13
C ARG A 237 17.62 1.00 28.03
N GLU A 238 16.91 1.68 27.14
CA GLU A 238 16.88 3.15 27.08
C GLU A 238 16.24 3.76 28.33
N LEU A 239 15.15 3.18 28.84
CA LEU A 239 14.51 3.61 30.08
C LEU A 239 15.44 3.43 31.29
N GLU A 240 16.14 2.31 31.38
CA GLU A 240 17.13 2.05 32.43
C GLU A 240 18.26 3.07 32.40
N ARG A 241 18.82 3.36 31.22
CA ARG A 241 19.84 4.39 31.05
C ARG A 241 19.33 5.78 31.43
N ALA A 242 18.12 6.14 31.00
CA ALA A 242 17.49 7.40 31.35
C ALA A 242 17.31 7.54 32.87
N LYS A 243 16.93 6.47 33.58
CA LYS A 243 16.84 6.46 35.04
C LYS A 243 18.20 6.61 35.70
N GLN A 244 19.21 5.86 35.25
CA GLN A 244 20.58 5.95 35.78
C GLN A 244 21.15 7.36 35.60
N LEU A 245 20.88 7.99 34.46
CA LEU A 245 21.28 9.37 34.21
C LEU A 245 20.50 10.37 35.09
N GLN A 246 19.23 10.12 35.38
CA GLN A 246 18.48 10.95 36.34
C GLN A 246 19.00 10.80 37.76
N GLU A 247 19.44 9.61 38.15
CA GLU A 247 20.01 9.33 39.47
C GLU A 247 21.38 10.00 39.62
N ALA A 248 22.27 9.84 38.64
CA ALA A 248 23.58 10.49 38.62
C ALA A 248 23.52 12.03 38.55
N LYS A 249 22.40 12.62 38.09
CA LYS A 249 22.16 14.07 38.11
C LYS A 249 21.72 14.60 39.47
N LYS A 250 21.28 13.75 40.40
CA LYS A 250 20.81 14.15 41.73
C LYS A 250 21.95 14.30 42.74
N ASP A 251 23.14 13.78 42.44
CA ASP A 251 24.32 13.94 43.30
C ASP A 251 24.77 15.42 43.32
N PRO A 252 24.99 16.06 44.49
CA PRO A 252 25.17 17.51 44.59
C PRO A 252 26.46 18.02 43.93
N GLU A 253 27.58 17.31 44.07
CA GLU A 253 28.88 17.77 43.53
C GLU A 253 29.15 17.30 42.10
N LYS A 254 28.80 16.04 41.80
CA LYS A 254 29.05 15.41 40.50
C LYS A 254 27.88 15.59 39.54
N GLY A 255 26.67 15.81 40.04
CA GLY A 255 25.45 15.91 39.24
C GLY A 255 25.42 17.14 38.34
N GLU A 256 25.94 18.28 38.79
CA GLU A 256 26.03 19.47 37.92
C GLU A 256 26.99 19.25 36.75
N ILE A 257 28.15 18.65 37.02
CA ILE A 257 29.16 18.34 36.00
C ILE A 257 28.62 17.31 35.01
N ILE A 258 27.95 16.26 35.51
CA ILE A 258 27.33 15.22 34.69
C ILE A 258 26.17 15.80 33.88
N SER A 259 25.36 16.68 34.46
CA SER A 259 24.25 17.36 33.80
C SER A 259 24.75 18.23 32.65
N LYS A 260 25.76 19.07 32.90
CA LYS A 260 26.42 19.91 31.88
C LYS A 260 27.03 19.04 30.77
N LYS A 261 27.83 18.02 31.12
CA LYS A 261 28.42 17.11 30.11
C LYS A 261 27.35 16.41 29.27
N HIS A 262 26.26 15.96 29.89
CA HIS A 262 25.17 15.31 29.19
C HIS A 262 24.36 16.28 28.32
N SER A 263 24.13 17.52 28.76
CA SER A 263 23.42 18.52 27.96
C SER A 263 24.19 18.88 26.70
N TRP A 264 25.51 19.08 26.83
CA TRP A 264 26.40 19.31 25.68
C TRP A 264 26.42 18.12 24.73
N LYS A 265 26.62 16.89 25.24
CA LYS A 265 26.58 15.66 24.42
C LYS A 265 25.24 15.46 23.71
N ALA A 266 24.13 15.78 24.37
CA ALA A 266 22.81 15.68 23.79
C ALA A 266 22.56 16.77 22.74
N ALA A 267 23.09 17.98 22.95
CA ALA A 267 23.02 19.07 21.98
C ALA A 267 23.85 18.76 20.72
N THR A 268 25.08 18.26 20.87
CA THR A 268 25.92 17.85 19.74
C THR A 268 25.29 16.69 18.96
N SER A 269 24.74 15.70 19.66
CA SER A 269 24.01 14.58 19.03
C SER A 269 22.77 15.05 18.27
N ARG A 270 22.02 16.02 18.81
CA ARG A 270 20.85 16.62 18.11
C ARG A 270 21.28 17.43 16.89
N ALA A 271 22.35 18.23 17.00
CA ALA A 271 22.93 18.97 15.87
C ALA A 271 23.42 18.04 14.76
N ALA A 272 23.97 16.87 15.12
CA ALA A 272 24.31 15.79 14.20
C ALA A 272 23.10 15.04 13.61
N GLY A 273 21.86 15.43 13.97
CA GLY A 273 20.62 14.84 13.45
C GLY A 273 20.16 13.55 14.14
N ILE A 274 20.79 13.15 15.24
CA ILE A 274 20.41 11.96 16.02
C ILE A 274 19.23 12.31 16.94
N LYS A 275 18.14 11.53 16.86
CA LYS A 275 16.97 11.68 17.74
C LYS A 275 17.29 11.15 19.14
N VAL A 276 17.51 12.04 20.09
CA VAL A 276 17.83 11.73 21.48
C VAL A 276 16.56 11.53 22.31
N HIS A 277 16.44 10.40 23.01
CA HIS A 277 15.28 10.03 23.84
C HIS A 277 15.70 9.79 25.30
N ASP A 278 15.71 10.85 26.11
CA ASP A 278 16.25 10.79 27.48
C ASP A 278 15.17 10.76 28.58
N ASP A 279 13.90 11.00 28.23
CA ASP A 279 12.84 11.14 29.23
C ASP A 279 12.26 9.79 29.66
N PRO A 280 12.42 9.38 30.94
CA PRO A 280 11.93 8.07 31.39
C PRO A 280 10.41 8.00 31.43
N LYS A 281 9.70 9.13 31.62
CA LYS A 281 8.24 9.19 31.59
C LYS A 281 7.71 8.88 30.18
N LEU A 282 8.28 9.49 29.13
CA LEU A 282 7.87 9.26 27.74
C LEU A 282 8.23 7.84 27.28
N LEU A 283 9.40 7.32 27.68
CA LEU A 283 9.78 5.93 27.40
C LEU A 283 8.81 4.93 28.04
N LYS A 284 8.39 5.13 29.29
CA LYS A 284 7.35 4.32 29.95
C LYS A 284 6.03 4.36 29.20
N GLN A 285 5.56 5.55 28.80
CA GLN A 285 4.32 5.70 28.03
C GLN A 285 4.40 5.02 26.67
N SER A 286 5.53 5.12 25.97
CA SER A 286 5.77 4.45 24.69
C SER A 286 5.67 2.93 24.84
N ILE A 287 6.32 2.37 25.86
CA ILE A 287 6.24 0.94 26.19
C ILE A 287 4.79 0.52 26.51
N GLN A 288 4.06 1.33 27.28
CA GLN A 288 2.67 1.03 27.62
C GLN A 288 1.75 1.07 26.39
N LYS A 289 1.92 2.05 25.49
CA LYS A 289 1.19 2.14 24.22
C LYS A 289 1.46 0.92 23.34
N GLU A 290 2.71 0.47 23.28
CA GLU A 290 3.11 -0.74 22.55
C GLU A 290 2.47 -2.00 23.14
N LYS A 291 2.52 -2.17 24.47
CA LYS A 291 1.82 -3.27 25.17
C LYS A 291 0.33 -3.28 24.88
N LYS A 292 -0.35 -2.13 24.98
CA LYS A 292 -1.79 -2.00 24.66
C LYS A 292 -2.09 -2.34 23.21
N ARG A 293 -1.24 -1.93 22.27
CA ARG A 293 -1.37 -2.29 20.84
C ARG A 293 -1.22 -3.80 20.64
N HIS A 294 -0.25 -4.43 21.31
CA HIS A 294 -0.09 -5.89 21.25
C HIS A 294 -1.28 -6.64 21.86
N GLN A 295 -1.81 -6.19 23.00
CA GLN A 295 -3.01 -6.77 23.62
C GLN A 295 -4.22 -6.69 22.68
N LYS A 296 -4.51 -5.51 22.11
CA LYS A 296 -5.60 -5.34 21.12
C LYS A 296 -5.43 -6.25 19.91
N ASN A 297 -4.20 -6.41 19.43
CA ASN A 297 -3.91 -7.29 18.30
C ASN A 297 -4.09 -8.76 18.67
N ALA A 298 -3.68 -9.16 19.87
CA ALA A 298 -3.86 -10.51 20.38
C ALA A 298 -5.34 -10.85 20.59
N GLU A 299 -6.14 -9.94 21.16
CA GLU A 299 -7.60 -10.08 21.31
C GLU A 299 -8.29 -10.21 19.95
N LYS A 300 -7.94 -9.35 18.98
CA LYS A 300 -8.47 -9.46 17.61
C LYS A 300 -8.11 -10.80 16.97
N TRP A 301 -6.90 -11.31 17.21
CA TRP A 301 -6.48 -12.61 16.71
C TRP A 301 -7.28 -13.74 17.36
N LYS A 302 -7.45 -13.70 18.69
CA LYS A 302 -8.30 -14.66 19.42
C LYS A 302 -9.73 -14.65 18.88
N GLY A 303 -10.35 -13.49 18.71
CA GLY A 303 -11.69 -13.38 18.13
C GLY A 303 -11.79 -13.95 16.69
N ARG A 304 -10.73 -13.83 15.88
CA ARG A 304 -10.68 -14.48 14.56
C ARG A 304 -10.60 -16.00 14.68
N VAL A 305 -9.78 -16.52 15.58
CA VAL A 305 -9.69 -17.98 15.80
C VAL A 305 -11.03 -18.52 16.28
N GLU A 306 -11.62 -17.89 17.30
CA GLU A 306 -12.93 -18.28 17.85
C GLU A 306 -14.04 -18.25 16.80
N THR A 307 -14.10 -17.22 15.94
CA THR A 307 -15.08 -17.18 14.85
C THR A 307 -14.86 -18.31 13.84
N THR A 308 -13.61 -18.64 13.50
CA THR A 308 -13.34 -19.78 12.62
C THR A 308 -13.71 -21.12 13.26
N GLU A 309 -13.48 -21.27 14.57
CA GLU A 309 -13.84 -22.47 15.33
C GLU A 309 -15.36 -22.62 15.46
N LYS A 310 -16.09 -21.54 15.76
CA LYS A 310 -17.56 -21.52 15.75
C LYS A 310 -18.11 -21.92 14.38
N MET A 311 -17.59 -21.34 13.30
CA MET A 311 -18.01 -21.70 11.93
C MET A 311 -17.72 -23.17 11.57
N LYS A 312 -16.60 -23.74 12.07
CA LYS A 312 -16.30 -25.17 11.91
C LYS A 312 -17.28 -26.02 12.73
N ALA A 313 -17.50 -25.67 14.00
CA ALA A 313 -18.41 -26.36 14.90
C ALA A 313 -19.86 -26.34 14.37
N ASP A 314 -20.35 -25.21 13.88
CA ASP A 314 -21.70 -25.08 13.33
C ASP A 314 -21.88 -25.92 12.06
N LYS A 315 -20.86 -25.98 11.18
CA LYS A 315 -20.88 -26.88 10.02
C LYS A 315 -20.88 -28.35 10.44
N GLN A 316 -20.11 -28.71 11.47
CA GLN A 316 -20.09 -30.07 12.01
C GLN A 316 -21.43 -30.44 12.65
N LYS A 317 -22.03 -29.54 13.44
CA LYS A 317 -23.38 -29.70 14.02
C LYS A 317 -24.43 -29.90 12.95
N LYS A 318 -24.48 -29.04 11.92
CA LYS A 318 -25.39 -29.22 10.79
C LYS A 318 -25.22 -30.57 10.11
N ARG A 319 -23.98 -31.06 9.98
CA ARG A 319 -23.71 -32.38 9.41
C ARG A 319 -24.19 -33.50 10.34
N SER A 320 -23.95 -33.42 11.64
CA SER A 320 -24.46 -34.42 12.60
C SER A 320 -25.98 -34.45 12.64
N ASP A 321 -26.62 -33.28 12.57
CA ASP A 321 -28.08 -33.14 12.59
C ASP A 321 -28.69 -33.70 11.30
N ASN A 322 -28.11 -33.42 10.13
CA ASN A 322 -28.56 -34.03 8.88
C ASN A 322 -28.36 -35.56 8.86
N ILE A 323 -27.30 -36.08 9.49
CA ILE A 323 -27.07 -37.52 9.61
C ILE A 323 -28.09 -38.15 10.57
N SER A 324 -28.37 -37.50 11.70
CA SER A 324 -29.35 -37.98 12.68
C SER A 324 -30.76 -37.95 12.10
N GLN A 325 -31.14 -36.89 11.39
CA GLN A 325 -32.39 -36.79 10.64
C GLN A 325 -32.50 -37.91 9.60
N LYS A 326 -31.47 -38.15 8.78
CA LYS A 326 -31.48 -39.29 7.82
C LYS A 326 -31.61 -40.64 8.53
N LYS A 327 -31.04 -40.81 9.72
CA LYS A 327 -31.19 -42.03 10.53
C LYS A 327 -32.63 -42.17 11.03
N GLN A 328 -33.22 -41.09 11.55
CA GLN A 328 -34.61 -41.05 11.99
C GLN A 328 -35.59 -41.30 10.84
N GLU A 329 -35.40 -40.68 9.68
CA GLU A 329 -36.20 -40.94 8.48
C GLU A 329 -36.16 -42.42 8.06
N LYS A 330 -34.99 -43.05 8.10
CA LYS A 330 -34.86 -44.49 7.82
C LYS A 330 -35.63 -45.34 8.83
N ILE A 331 -35.59 -44.97 10.11
CA ILE A 331 -36.35 -45.64 11.17
C ILE A 331 -37.86 -45.43 10.94
N ASN A 332 -38.30 -44.19 10.72
CA ASN A 332 -39.70 -43.84 10.49
C ASN A 332 -40.25 -44.52 9.23
N ARG A 333 -39.47 -44.63 8.14
CA ARG A 333 -39.86 -45.40 6.95
C ARG A 333 -40.04 -46.88 7.24
N LYS A 334 -39.22 -47.47 8.12
CA LYS A 334 -39.41 -48.87 8.55
C LYS A 334 -40.67 -49.03 9.41
N ILE A 335 -40.92 -48.08 10.32
CA ILE A 335 -42.14 -48.03 11.15
C ILE A 335 -43.37 -47.90 10.25
N ALA A 336 -43.42 -46.91 9.36
CA ALA A 336 -44.52 -46.69 8.43
C ALA A 336 -44.76 -47.89 7.50
N LYS A 337 -43.70 -48.60 7.06
CA LYS A 337 -43.87 -49.86 6.30
C LYS A 337 -44.48 -50.97 7.15
N ARG A 338 -44.10 -51.08 8.43
CA ARG A 338 -44.69 -52.04 9.38
C ARG A 338 -46.16 -51.70 9.64
N GLU A 339 -46.47 -50.45 9.93
CA GLU A 339 -47.84 -49.97 10.14
C GLU A 339 -48.70 -50.14 8.89
N LYS A 340 -48.20 -49.80 7.69
CA LYS A 340 -48.93 -50.05 6.44
C LYS A 340 -49.19 -51.54 6.19
N LYS A 341 -48.27 -52.43 6.59
CA LYS A 341 -48.51 -53.89 6.54
C LYS A 341 -49.55 -54.33 7.56
N LEU A 342 -49.52 -53.76 8.77
CA LEU A 342 -50.49 -54.04 9.83
C LEU A 342 -51.90 -53.52 9.46
N MET A 343 -51.97 -52.37 8.77
CA MET A 343 -53.21 -51.69 8.38
C MET A 343 -53.74 -52.09 7.01
N ARG A 344 -53.02 -52.94 6.25
CA ARG A 344 -53.47 -53.50 4.97
C ARG A 344 -54.60 -54.50 5.25
N PRO A 345 -55.82 -54.27 4.72
CA PRO A 345 -56.88 -55.27 4.83
C PRO A 345 -56.43 -56.57 4.15
N GLY A 346 -56.51 -57.69 4.86
CA GLY A 346 -56.29 -59.01 4.27
C GLY A 346 -57.43 -59.41 3.32
N PHE A 347 -57.35 -60.61 2.77
CA PHE A 347 -58.39 -61.20 1.90
C PHE A 347 -59.78 -61.29 2.58
N GLU A 348 -59.84 -61.27 3.91
CA GLU A 348 -61.10 -61.27 4.70
C GLU A 348 -61.53 -59.88 5.19
N GLY A 349 -60.85 -58.79 4.79
CA GLY A 349 -61.11 -57.46 5.35
C GLY A 349 -60.61 -57.28 6.80
N ARG A 350 -60.76 -56.07 7.36
CA ARG A 350 -60.37 -55.78 8.75
C ARG A 350 -61.27 -56.55 9.71
N LYS A 351 -60.73 -57.50 10.47
CA LYS A 351 -61.41 -58.04 11.66
C LYS A 351 -61.29 -57.00 12.79
N GLU A 352 -62.36 -56.24 12.96
CA GLU A 352 -62.54 -55.30 14.05
C GLU A 352 -63.00 -56.09 15.30
N GLY A 353 -62.07 -56.78 15.96
CA GLY A 353 -62.35 -57.51 17.21
C GLY A 353 -61.45 -58.72 17.46
N PHE A 354 -61.08 -58.94 18.73
CA PHE A 354 -60.57 -60.22 19.21
C PHE A 354 -61.75 -61.21 19.25
N ILE A 355 -61.59 -62.40 18.66
CA ILE A 355 -62.60 -63.49 18.64
C ILE A 355 -62.64 -64.24 20.00
N THR A 356 -62.19 -63.63 21.09
CA THR A 356 -62.21 -64.28 22.41
C THR A 356 -62.75 -63.31 23.45
N GLU A 357 -64.08 -63.18 23.49
CA GLU A 357 -64.79 -63.10 24.76
C GLU A 357 -64.97 -64.54 25.24
N GLY A 358 -64.25 -64.91 26.29
CA GLY A 358 -64.29 -66.22 26.92
C GLY A 358 -63.86 -66.10 28.36
#